data_AF-A0A2N0WIH2-F1
#
_entry.id   AF-A0A2N0WIH2-F1
#
_cell.length_a   1.000
_cell.length_b   1.000
_cell.length_c   1.000
_cell.angle_alpha   90.00
_cell.angle_beta   90.00
_cell.angle_gamma   90.00
#
_symmetry.space_group_name_H-M   'P 1'
#
loop_
_entity.id
_entity.type
_entity.pdbx_description
1 polymer ?
#
loop_
_entity_poly.entity_id
_entity_poly.type
_entity_poly.pdbx_seq_one_letter_code
_entity_poly.pdbx_strand_id
1 'polypeptide(L)'
;MENLNYLAHNLTIYSHTDLREAFNSTQSEAELFLEGKAFNDWVKVKESEQKLQASLGERLNGVIRACGMIVKAISILAKRWR
;
A
#
# COMPACT_ATOMS: atom_id res chain seq x y z
N MET A 1 -16.60 -19.24 -17.78
CA MET A 1 -15.23 -19.71 -17.47
C MET A 1 -14.32 -18.58 -17.04
N GLU A 2 -14.31 -17.44 -17.74
CA GLU A 2 -13.45 -16.29 -17.41
C GLU A 2 -13.66 -15.75 -15.97
N ASN A 3 -14.90 -15.73 -15.49
CA ASN A 3 -15.22 -15.33 -14.10
C ASN A 3 -14.63 -16.28 -13.03
N LEU A 4 -14.64 -17.60 -13.29
CA LEU A 4 -14.07 -18.59 -12.36
C LEU A 4 -12.54 -18.51 -12.30
N ASN A 5 -11.88 -18.23 -13.42
CA ASN A 5 -10.43 -18.01 -13.46
C ASN A 5 -10.03 -16.76 -12.66
N TYR A 6 -10.83 -15.69 -12.79
CA TYR A 6 -10.61 -14.46 -12.03
C TYR A 6 -10.76 -14.67 -10.53
N LEU A 7 -11.82 -15.38 -10.10
CA LEU A 7 -12.05 -15.73 -8.70
C LEU A 7 -10.92 -16.59 -8.13
N ALA A 8 -10.49 -17.63 -8.84
CA ALA A 8 -9.41 -18.50 -8.40
C ALA A 8 -8.08 -17.73 -8.24
N HIS A 9 -7.77 -16.84 -9.18
CA HIS A 9 -6.58 -15.98 -9.07
C HIS A 9 -6.62 -15.03 -7.89
N ASN A 10 -7.76 -14.37 -7.66
CA ASN A 10 -7.93 -13.50 -6.50
C ASN A 10 -7.80 -14.27 -5.20
N LEU A 11 -8.39 -15.47 -5.12
CA LEU A 11 -8.25 -16.34 -3.95
C LEU A 11 -6.76 -16.65 -3.71
N THR A 12 -6.03 -17.10 -4.72
CA THR A 12 -4.59 -17.37 -4.59
C THR A 12 -3.79 -16.18 -4.05
N ILE A 13 -4.06 -14.98 -4.55
CA ILE A 13 -3.34 -13.78 -4.13
C ILE A 13 -3.67 -13.41 -2.69
N TYR A 14 -4.95 -13.45 -2.32
CA TYR A 14 -5.42 -12.87 -1.05
C TYR A 14 -5.48 -13.87 0.10
N SER A 15 -5.77 -15.15 -0.17
CA SER A 15 -5.77 -16.21 0.85
C SER A 15 -4.45 -16.97 0.93
N HIS A 16 -3.48 -16.67 0.06
CA HIS A 16 -2.22 -17.41 -0.07
C HIS A 16 -2.43 -18.91 -0.34
N THR A 17 -3.54 -19.25 -1.01
CA THR A 17 -3.89 -20.63 -1.39
C THR A 17 -3.29 -20.96 -2.76
N ASP A 18 -2.73 -22.15 -2.91
CA ASP A 18 -2.17 -22.57 -4.21
C ASP A 18 -3.23 -22.55 -5.31
N LEU A 19 -2.83 -22.18 -6.53
CA LEU A 19 -3.76 -22.01 -7.65
C LEU A 19 -4.60 -23.27 -7.93
N ARG A 20 -4.00 -24.44 -7.76
CA ARG A 20 -4.70 -25.73 -7.92
C ARG A 20 -5.80 -25.93 -6.86
N GLU A 21 -5.55 -25.52 -5.63
CA GLU A 21 -6.54 -25.58 -4.55
C GLU A 21 -7.62 -24.52 -4.73
N ALA A 22 -7.26 -23.33 -5.21
CA ALA A 22 -8.21 -22.28 -5.54
C ALA A 22 -9.19 -22.72 -6.65
N PHE A 23 -8.73 -23.46 -7.66
CA PHE A 23 -9.62 -24.05 -8.69
C PHE A 23 -10.49 -25.21 -8.20
N ASN A 24 -10.08 -25.87 -7.11
CA ASN A 24 -10.92 -26.88 -6.45
C ASN A 24 -12.00 -26.25 -5.55
N SER A 25 -11.86 -24.96 -5.23
CA SER A 25 -12.84 -24.21 -4.43
C SER A 25 -14.09 -23.94 -5.27
N THR A 26 -15.26 -24.02 -4.67
CA THR A 26 -16.49 -23.65 -5.37
C THR A 26 -16.58 -22.12 -5.52
N GLN A 27 -17.33 -21.68 -6.54
CA GLN A 27 -17.57 -20.25 -6.75
C GLN A 27 -18.15 -19.56 -5.51
N SER A 28 -19.12 -20.20 -4.85
CA SER A 28 -19.77 -19.68 -3.64
C SER A 28 -18.78 -19.49 -2.49
N GLU A 29 -17.86 -20.43 -2.29
CA GLU A 29 -16.82 -20.32 -1.25
C GLU A 29 -15.85 -19.17 -1.53
N ALA A 30 -15.45 -19.00 -2.79
CA ALA A 30 -14.59 -17.90 -3.19
C ALA A 30 -15.27 -16.54 -3.02
N GLU A 31 -16.55 -16.43 -3.39
CA GLU A 31 -17.36 -15.22 -3.19
C GLU A 31 -17.54 -14.92 -1.69
N LEU A 32 -17.87 -15.93 -0.87
CA LEU A 32 -17.99 -15.78 0.59
C LEU A 32 -16.70 -15.29 1.24
N PHE A 33 -15.53 -15.73 0.75
CA PHE A 33 -14.25 -15.23 1.23
C PHE A 33 -14.06 -13.75 0.86
N LEU A 34 -14.23 -13.41 -0.42
CA LEU A 34 -13.98 -12.05 -0.94
C LEU A 34 -14.99 -11.02 -0.46
N GLU A 35 -16.22 -11.43 -0.16
CA GLU A 35 -17.25 -10.57 0.44
C GLU A 35 -17.22 -10.61 1.98
N GLY A 36 -16.41 -11.51 2.54
CA GLY A 36 -16.29 -11.74 3.96
C GLY A 36 -15.79 -10.51 4.72
N LYS A 37 -16.31 -10.33 5.95
CA LYS A 37 -15.88 -9.25 6.84
C LYS A 37 -14.36 -9.25 7.07
N ALA A 38 -13.76 -10.42 7.25
CA ALA A 38 -12.33 -10.55 7.49
C ALA A 38 -11.49 -10.03 6.31
N PHE A 39 -11.88 -10.35 5.07
CA PHE A 39 -11.21 -9.84 3.87
C PHE A 39 -11.39 -8.32 3.75
N ASN A 40 -12.61 -7.82 3.93
CA ASN A 40 -12.89 -6.38 3.90
C ASN A 40 -12.11 -5.59 4.98
N ASP A 41 -11.97 -6.13 6.18
CA ASP A 41 -11.18 -5.53 7.24
C ASP A 41 -9.68 -5.55 6.89
N TRP A 42 -9.19 -6.64 6.28
CA TRP A 42 -7.82 -6.70 5.76
C TRP A 42 -7.54 -5.66 4.67
N VAL A 43 -8.46 -5.49 3.71
CA VAL A 43 -8.33 -4.45 2.66
C VAL A 43 -8.21 -3.07 3.28
N LYS A 44 -9.06 -2.73 4.25
CA LYS A 44 -9.00 -1.43 4.95
C LYS A 44 -7.67 -1.21 5.66
N VAL A 45 -7.12 -2.25 6.29
CA VAL A 45 -5.78 -2.18 6.91
C VAL A 45 -4.73 -1.88 5.84
N LYS A 46 -4.75 -2.57 4.70
CA LYS A 46 -3.80 -2.33 3.60
C LYS A 46 -3.90 -0.93 3.00
N GLU A 47 -5.11 -0.40 2.82
CA GLU A 47 -5.28 1.00 2.41
C GLU A 47 -4.73 1.99 3.45
N SER A 48 -4.91 1.69 4.74
CA SER A 48 -4.38 2.54 5.82
C SER A 48 -2.84 2.53 5.86
N GLU A 49 -2.21 1.37 5.62
CA GLU A 49 -0.76 1.23 5.53
C GLU A 49 -0.19 2.06 4.37
N GLN A 50 -0.84 2.04 3.20
CA GLN A 50 -0.44 2.85 2.04
C GLN A 50 -0.54 4.35 2.33
N LYS A 51 -1.63 4.79 2.96
CA LYS A 51 -1.81 6.21 3.37
C LYS A 51 -0.73 6.64 4.37
N LEU A 52 -0.38 5.77 5.32
CA LEU A 52 0.69 6.03 6.28
C LEU A 52 2.05 6.18 5.57
N GLN A 53 2.37 5.29 4.62
CA GLN A 53 3.61 5.37 3.84
C GLN A 53 3.70 6.68 3.04
N ALA A 54 2.61 7.10 2.39
CA ALA A 54 2.55 8.37 1.67
C ALA A 54 2.78 9.56 2.61
N SER A 55 2.09 9.58 3.76
CA SER A 55 2.25 10.62 4.78
C SER A 55 3.68 10.71 5.32
N LEU A 56 4.35 9.57 5.52
CA LEU A 56 5.74 9.52 5.92
C LEU A 56 6.66 10.14 4.86
N GLY A 57 6.44 9.81 3.58
CA GLY A 57 7.18 10.41 2.46
C GLY A 57 7.05 11.93 2.40
N GLU A 58 5.84 12.45 2.59
CA GLU A 58 5.59 13.90 2.65
C GLU A 58 6.33 14.58 3.80
N ARG A 59 6.31 13.96 4.99
CA ARG A 59 7.04 14.46 6.17
C ARG A 59 8.54 14.51 5.93
N LEU A 60 9.12 13.42 5.38
CA LEU A 60 10.54 13.36 5.04
C LEU A 60 10.92 14.42 4.01
N ASN A 61 10.11 14.62 2.98
CA ASN A 61 10.29 15.70 2.01
C ASN A 61 10.26 17.09 2.68
N GLY A 62 9.38 17.29 3.66
CA GLY A 62 9.34 18.51 4.47
C GLY A 62 10.66 18.76 5.20
N VAL A 63 11.21 17.74 5.86
CA VAL A 63 12.51 17.83 6.56
C VAL A 63 13.65 18.16 5.59
N ILE A 64 13.73 17.47 4.45
CA ILE A 64 14.77 17.70 3.44
C ILE A 64 14.74 19.15 2.95
N ARG A 65 13.54 19.68 2.65
CA ARG A 65 13.38 21.08 2.23
C ARG A 65 13.80 22.05 3.33
N ALA A 66 13.43 21.79 4.58
CA ALA A 66 13.83 22.62 5.72
C ALA A 66 15.36 22.67 5.87
N CYS A 67 16.03 21.51 5.80
CA CYS A 67 17.49 21.45 5.79
C CYS A 67 18.10 22.26 4.64
N GLY A 68 17.54 22.15 3.42
CA GLY A 68 17.99 22.93 2.27
C GLY A 68 17.85 24.45 2.47
N MET A 69 16.76 24.90 3.10
CA MET A 69 16.56 26.32 3.42
C MET A 69 17.60 26.81 4.45
N ILE A 70 17.90 26.01 5.47
CA ILE A 70 18.91 26.35 6.48
C ILE A 70 20.29 26.51 5.82
N VAL A 71 20.69 25.55 4.99
CA VAL A 71 21.99 25.60 4.27
C VAL A 71 22.06 26.85 3.38
N LYS A 72 20.97 27.18 2.69
CA LYS A 72 20.90 28.38 1.85
C LYS A 72 21.02 29.66 2.69
N ALA A 73 20.33 29.73 3.82
CA ALA A 73 20.39 30.88 4.73
C ALA A 73 21.81 31.09 5.28
N ILE A 74 22.45 30.02 5.75
CA ILE A 74 23.85 30.06 6.23
C ILE A 74 24.78 30.52 5.12
N SER A 75 24.61 30.01 3.90
CA SER A 75 25.45 30.39 2.75
C SER A 75 25.31 31.87 2.39
N ILE A 76 24.10 32.42 2.46
CA ILE A 76 23.85 33.85 2.23
C ILE A 76 24.53 34.70 3.32
N LEU A 77 24.39 34.30 4.59
CA LEU A 77 25.06 34.98 5.69
C LEU A 77 26.58 34.94 5.50
N ALA A 78 27.16 33.76 5.26
CA ALA A 78 28.60 33.59 5.06
C ALA A 78 29.15 34.48 3.94
N LYS A 79 28.40 34.66 2.84
CA LYS A 79 28.78 35.57 1.75
C LYS A 79 28.69 37.06 2.11
N ARG A 80 27.84 37.44 3.06
CA ARG A 80 27.68 38.83 3.49
C ARG A 80 28.79 39.28 4.46
N TRP A 81 29.37 38.35 5.21
CA TRP A 81 30.43 38.61 6.19
C TRP A 81 31.85 38.44 5.60
N ARG A 82 31.97 38.12 4.32
CA ARG A 82 33.23 38.00 3.57
C ARG A 82 33.33 39.16 2.59
#